data_AF-A0A4Q8U243-F1
#
_entry.id   AF-A0A4Q8U243-F1
#
_cell.length_a   1.000
_cell.length_b   1.000
_cell.length_c   1.000
_cell.angle_alpha   90.00
_cell.angle_beta   90.00
_cell.angle_gamma   90.00
#
_symmetry.space_group_name_H-M   'P 1'
#
loop_
_entity.id
_entity.type
_entity.pdbx_description
1 polymer ?
#
loop_
_entity_poly.entity_id
_entity_poly.type
_entity_poly.pdbx_seq_one_letter_code
_entity_poly.pdbx_strand_id
1 'polypeptide(L)'
;MKKLILLTVGLLSSGAQAMNCANEFSWLKKTFEENDAGFSYVIDSKGEASYQNLNSQTIKKLDGVTDPKQCHEILKDWLFFFRKGHIALFLNTSSSSTVATEKRKIYLICPRLKSA
;
A
#
# COMPACT_ATOMS: atom_id res chain seq x y z
N MET A 1 -2.51 55.31 13.11
CA MET A 1 -1.60 54.61 12.18
C MET A 1 -1.61 53.12 12.50
N LYS A 2 -2.42 52.31 11.81
CA LYS A 2 -2.47 50.86 12.01
C LYS A 2 -1.79 50.22 10.79
N LYS A 3 -0.60 49.64 10.99
CA LYS A 3 0.15 48.97 9.93
C LYS A 3 -0.56 47.66 9.61
N LEU A 4 -1.06 47.53 8.38
CA LEU A 4 -1.65 46.30 7.86
C LEU A 4 -0.49 45.38 7.47
N ILE A 5 -0.23 44.34 8.26
CA ILE A 5 0.76 43.30 7.93
C ILE A 5 0.08 42.33 6.96
N LEU A 6 0.46 42.39 5.68
CA LEU A 6 0.08 41.40 4.68
C LEU A 6 0.75 40.06 5.02
N LEU A 7 -0.01 39.11 5.56
CA LEU A 7 0.43 37.72 5.68
C LEU A 7 0.35 37.09 4.28
N THR A 8 1.46 37.06 3.55
CA THR A 8 1.59 36.26 2.33
C THR A 8 1.57 34.78 2.73
N VAL A 9 0.38 34.18 2.71
CA VAL A 9 0.21 32.73 2.81
C VAL A 9 0.83 32.13 1.55
N GLY A 10 2.00 31.52 1.72
CA GLY A 10 2.70 30.80 0.66
C GLY A 10 1.80 29.69 0.12
N LEU A 11 1.55 29.74 -1.19
CA LEU A 11 0.81 28.74 -1.92
C LEU A 11 1.64 27.45 -1.94
N LEU A 12 1.46 26.60 -0.93
CA LEU A 12 2.02 25.24 -0.91
C LEU A 12 1.36 24.49 -2.07
N SER A 13 2.07 24.40 -3.18
CA SER A 13 1.66 23.58 -4.32
C SER A 13 1.73 22.13 -3.88
N SER A 14 0.57 21.57 -3.54
CA SER A 14 0.37 20.14 -3.28
C SER A 14 0.60 19.37 -4.58
N GLY A 15 1.87 19.18 -4.98
CA GLY A 15 2.22 18.30 -6.08
C GLY A 15 1.68 16.90 -5.78
N ALA A 16 0.92 16.33 -6.70
CA ALA A 16 0.58 14.91 -6.64
C ALA A 16 1.89 14.13 -6.56
N GLN A 17 2.16 13.49 -5.43
CA GLN A 17 3.34 12.65 -5.27
C GLN A 17 3.23 11.54 -6.30
N ALA A 18 4.22 11.44 -7.20
CA ALA A 18 4.29 10.34 -8.14
C ALA A 18 4.18 9.01 -7.38
N MET A 19 3.31 8.12 -7.84
CA MET A 19 3.14 6.80 -7.25
C MET A 19 4.49 6.06 -7.26
N ASN A 20 4.90 5.53 -6.11
CA ASN A 20 6.09 4.69 -6.00
C ASN A 20 5.69 3.33 -5.45
N CYS A 21 5.54 2.33 -6.33
CA CYS A 21 5.04 1.02 -5.94
C CYS A 21 6.01 0.28 -4.98
N ALA A 22 7.32 0.54 -5.06
CA ALA A 22 8.30 -0.03 -4.14
C ALA A 22 8.09 0.49 -2.70
N ASN A 23 7.76 1.76 -2.53
CA ASN A 23 7.41 2.33 -1.23
C ASN A 23 6.12 1.73 -0.68
N GLU A 24 5.10 1.54 -1.53
CA GLU A 24 3.84 0.88 -1.12
C GLU A 24 4.09 -0.57 -0.70
N PHE A 25 4.96 -1.30 -1.42
CA PHE A 25 5.37 -2.64 -1.04
C PHE A 25 6.08 -2.67 0.32
N SER A 26 7.02 -1.75 0.55
CA SER A 26 7.74 -1.68 1.82
C SER A 26 6.78 -1.43 3.00
N TRP A 27 5.78 -0.56 2.82
CA TRP A 27 4.78 -0.32 3.83
C TRP A 27 3.88 -1.54 4.06
N LEU A 28 3.40 -2.15 2.97
CA LEU A 28 2.53 -3.33 3.01
C LEU A 28 3.23 -4.48 3.72
N LYS A 29 4.46 -4.81 3.31
CA LYS A 29 5.28 -5.86 3.88
C LYS A 29 5.43 -5.65 5.39
N LYS A 30 5.92 -4.48 5.80
CA LYS A 30 6.11 -4.17 7.23
C LYS A 30 4.82 -4.31 8.02
N THR A 31 3.75 -3.70 7.52
CA THR A 31 2.44 -3.71 8.20
C THR A 31 1.91 -5.13 8.33
N PHE A 32 2.02 -5.95 7.27
CA PHE A 32 1.58 -7.33 7.30
C PHE A 32 2.42 -8.18 8.26
N GLU A 33 3.76 -8.08 8.20
CA GLU A 33 4.69 -8.79 9.08
C GLU A 33 4.42 -8.48 10.56
N GLU A 34 4.15 -7.22 10.90
CA GLU A 34 3.97 -6.78 12.29
C GLU A 34 2.57 -7.05 12.84
N ASN A 35 1.54 -7.19 11.98
CA ASN A 35 0.14 -7.20 12.42
C ASN A 35 -0.63 -8.50 12.08
N ASP A 36 -0.16 -9.32 11.14
CA ASP A 36 -0.85 -10.57 10.83
C ASP A 36 -0.49 -11.67 11.83
N ALA A 37 -1.47 -12.08 12.64
CA ALA A 37 -1.29 -13.13 13.63
C ALA A 37 -0.87 -14.50 13.04
N GLY A 38 -1.07 -14.71 11.74
CA GLY A 38 -0.66 -15.94 11.05
C GLY A 38 0.64 -15.82 10.27
N PHE A 39 1.34 -14.67 10.31
CA PHE A 39 2.59 -14.46 9.56
C PHE A 39 3.63 -15.51 9.95
N SER A 40 3.98 -15.60 11.23
CA SER A 40 5.03 -16.50 11.75
C SER A 40 4.74 -17.95 11.40
N TYR A 41 3.49 -18.40 11.60
CA TYR A 41 3.07 -19.76 11.26
C TYR A 41 3.26 -20.10 9.78
N VAL A 42 2.94 -19.17 8.88
CA VAL A 42 3.14 -19.39 7.43
C VAL A 42 4.62 -19.45 7.09
N ILE A 43 5.46 -18.60 7.69
CA ILE A 43 6.92 -18.63 7.46
C ILE A 43 7.50 -19.95 7.96
N ASP A 44 7.15 -20.37 9.17
CA ASP A 44 7.60 -21.63 9.75
C ASP A 44 7.16 -22.84 8.91
N SER A 45 5.94 -22.80 8.37
CA SER A 45 5.39 -23.88 7.55
C SER A 45 5.95 -23.91 6.11
N LYS A 46 6.24 -22.76 5.49
CA LYS A 46 6.65 -22.67 4.08
C LYS A 46 8.16 -22.48 3.89
N GLY A 47 8.86 -22.12 4.95
CA GLY A 47 10.31 -21.92 5.00
C GLY A 47 10.74 -20.50 4.66
N GLU A 48 11.74 -20.03 5.41
CA GLU A 48 12.36 -18.71 5.24
C GLU A 48 12.93 -18.50 3.83
N ALA A 49 13.53 -19.53 3.22
CA ALA A 49 14.07 -19.43 1.87
C ALA A 49 12.98 -19.11 0.82
N SER A 50 11.81 -19.73 0.95
CA SER A 50 10.65 -19.45 0.09
C SER A 50 10.18 -18.01 0.24
N TYR A 51 10.17 -17.50 1.47
CA TYR A 51 9.79 -16.13 1.78
C TYR A 51 10.78 -15.10 1.21
N GLN A 52 12.08 -15.33 1.39
CA GLN A 52 13.13 -14.47 0.82
C GLN A 52 13.08 -14.46 -0.71
N ASN A 53 12.84 -15.62 -1.34
CA ASN A 53 12.66 -15.70 -2.78
C ASN A 53 11.42 -14.95 -3.26
N LEU A 54 10.29 -15.05 -2.54
CA LEU A 54 9.09 -14.25 -2.83
C LEU A 54 9.41 -12.75 -2.80
N ASN A 55 10.06 -12.26 -1.73
CA ASN A 55 10.41 -10.85 -1.60
C ASN A 55 11.32 -10.37 -2.73
N SER A 56 12.35 -11.14 -3.08
CA SER A 56 13.25 -10.80 -4.19
C SER A 56 12.51 -10.73 -5.52
N GLN A 57 11.64 -11.70 -5.81
CA GLN A 57 10.85 -11.71 -7.04
C GLN A 57 9.83 -10.56 -7.08
N THR A 58 9.20 -10.23 -5.96
CA THR A 58 8.29 -9.09 -5.88
C THR A 58 9.02 -7.79 -6.15
N ILE A 59 10.18 -7.54 -5.53
CA ILE A 59 10.98 -6.33 -5.78
C ILE A 59 11.34 -6.21 -7.28
N LYS A 60 11.76 -7.30 -7.92
CA LYS A 60 12.05 -7.31 -9.36
C LYS A 60 10.83 -6.98 -10.22
N LYS A 61 9.65 -7.50 -9.86
CA LYS A 61 8.39 -7.21 -10.58
C LYS A 61 7.95 -5.75 -10.43
N LEU A 62 8.34 -5.09 -9.34
CA LEU A 62 7.98 -3.71 -9.04
C LEU A 62 8.88 -2.69 -9.76
N ASP A 63 10.02 -3.13 -10.27
CA ASP A 63 10.96 -2.24 -10.96
C ASP A 63 10.31 -1.62 -12.21
N GLY A 64 10.34 -0.29 -12.31
CA GLY A 64 9.73 0.47 -13.40
C GLY A 64 8.19 0.50 -13.42
N VAL A 65 7.49 -0.08 -12.44
CA VAL A 65 6.01 -0.09 -12.42
C VAL A 65 5.45 1.29 -12.03
N THR A 66 4.78 1.94 -12.98
CA THR A 66 4.10 3.23 -12.78
C THR A 66 2.57 3.14 -12.79
N ASP A 67 2.00 2.04 -13.29
CA ASP A 67 0.55 1.85 -13.35
C ASP A 67 0.00 1.36 -11.99
N PRO A 68 -0.96 2.07 -11.37
CA PRO A 68 -1.54 1.68 -10.08
C PRO A 68 -2.23 0.32 -10.08
N LYS A 69 -2.84 -0.09 -11.20
CA LYS A 69 -3.51 -1.40 -11.28
C LYS A 69 -2.49 -2.53 -11.30
N GLN A 70 -1.44 -2.40 -12.11
CA GLN A 70 -0.33 -3.33 -12.14
C GLN A 70 0.36 -3.42 -10.77
N CYS A 71 0.59 -2.28 -10.11
CA CYS A 71 1.10 -2.22 -8.74
C CYS A 71 0.22 -3.04 -7.78
N HIS A 72 -1.09 -2.79 -7.78
CA HIS A 72 -2.03 -3.53 -6.95
C HIS A 72 -1.96 -5.04 -7.21
N GLU A 73 -1.98 -5.49 -8.47
CA GLU A 73 -1.94 -6.92 -8.78
C GLU A 73 -0.66 -7.59 -8.23
N ILE A 74 0.51 -6.94 -8.36
CA ILE A 74 1.78 -7.47 -7.81
C ILE A 74 1.74 -7.55 -6.28
N LEU A 75 1.22 -6.51 -5.61
CA LEU A 75 1.12 -6.48 -4.16
C LEU A 75 0.12 -7.51 -3.63
N LYS A 76 -1.00 -7.72 -4.34
CA LYS A 76 -2.00 -8.73 -4.02
C LYS A 76 -1.45 -10.14 -4.18
N ASP A 77 -0.67 -10.39 -5.23
CA ASP A 77 0.02 -11.68 -5.43
C ASP A 77 0.99 -12.00 -4.29
N TRP A 78 1.69 -11.00 -3.75
CA TRP A 78 2.52 -11.19 -2.55
C TRP A 78 1.70 -11.63 -1.34
N LEU A 79 0.51 -11.05 -1.11
CA LEU A 79 -0.40 -11.46 -0.03
C LEU A 79 -0.96 -12.87 -0.21
N PHE A 80 -1.11 -13.35 -1.44
CA PHE A 80 -1.58 -14.71 -1.72
C PHE A 80 -0.60 -15.81 -1.31
N PHE A 81 0.69 -15.47 -1.15
CA PHE A 81 1.62 -16.39 -0.50
C PHE A 81 1.17 -16.75 0.92
N PHE A 82 0.55 -15.81 1.65
CA PHE A 82 0.10 -16.07 3.01
C PHE A 82 -1.23 -16.79 3.01
N ARG A 83 -2.30 -16.13 2.55
CA ARG A 83 -3.65 -16.70 2.52
C ARG A 83 -4.46 -16.10 1.39
N LYS A 84 -4.79 -16.92 0.39
CA LYS A 84 -5.71 -16.53 -0.68
C LYS A 84 -7.12 -16.32 -0.11
N GLY A 85 -7.77 -15.21 -0.50
CA GLY A 85 -9.17 -14.91 -0.17
C GLY A 85 -9.46 -14.35 1.22
N HIS A 86 -8.50 -14.40 2.16
CA HIS A 86 -8.70 -13.90 3.53
C HIS A 86 -8.16 -12.48 3.74
N ILE A 87 -7.23 -12.07 2.89
CA ILE A 87 -6.61 -10.74 2.95
C ILE A 87 -6.96 -10.04 1.64
N ALA A 88 -7.48 -8.82 1.76
CA ALA A 88 -7.84 -8.00 0.63
C ALA A 88 -7.02 -6.71 0.64
N LEU A 89 -6.51 -6.36 -0.53
CA LEU A 89 -5.87 -5.09 -0.83
C LEU A 89 -6.82 -4.33 -1.76
N PHE A 90 -7.02 -3.04 -1.50
CA PHE A 90 -7.89 -2.21 -2.31
C PHE A 90 -7.15 -0.97 -2.79
N LEU A 91 -7.39 -0.60 -4.05
CA LEU A 91 -6.99 0.70 -4.58
C LEU A 91 -7.89 1.77 -3.99
N ASN A 92 -7.29 2.89 -3.58
CA ASN A 92 -8.05 4.05 -3.16
C ASN A 92 -8.48 4.84 -4.42
N THR A 93 -9.54 4.36 -5.06
CA THR A 93 -10.18 5.05 -6.19
C THR A 93 -11.10 6.13 -5.61
N SER A 94 -10.53 7.27 -5.24
CA SER A 94 -11.31 8.42 -4.76
C SER A 94 -12.06 9.08 -5.92
N SER A 95 -13.07 8.42 -6.47
CA SER A 95 -14.19 9.04 -7.19
C SER A 95 -15.47 8.68 -6.44
N SER A 96 -15.94 9.62 -5.63
CA SER A 96 -17.15 9.58 -4.80
C SER A 96 -17.00 9.05 -3.36
N SER A 97 -17.20 9.97 -2.44
CA SER A 97 -17.37 9.82 -1.01
C SER A 97 -18.59 8.97 -0.66
N THR A 98 -18.42 7.67 -0.47
CA THR A 98 -19.25 6.86 0.45
C THR A 98 -18.39 5.71 0.98
N VAL A 99 -17.58 6.00 2.01
CA VAL A 99 -17.03 4.93 2.86
C VAL A 99 -18.18 4.43 3.73
N ALA A 100 -18.94 3.48 3.21
CA ALA A 100 -19.89 2.71 3.99
C ALA A 100 -19.10 1.73 4.87
N THR A 101 -19.23 1.96 6.17
CA THR A 101 -18.81 1.11 7.28
C THR A 101 -19.21 -0.35 7.06
N GLU A 102 -18.25 -1.24 6.78
CA GLU A 102 -18.45 -2.70 6.97
C GLU A 102 -17.37 -3.26 7.90
N LYS A 103 -17.79 -3.54 9.13
CA LYS A 103 -16.96 -4.05 10.22
C LYS A 103 -16.50 -5.48 9.95
N ARG A 104 -15.22 -5.74 10.23
CA ARG A 104 -14.49 -7.03 10.22
C ARG A 104 -14.05 -7.59 8.85
N LYS A 105 -13.29 -6.80 8.09
CA LYS A 105 -12.17 -7.34 7.31
C LYS A 105 -10.91 -6.57 7.72
N ILE A 106 -9.78 -7.25 7.81
CA ILE A 106 -8.48 -6.57 7.97
C ILE A 106 -8.23 -5.87 6.64
N TYR A 107 -8.64 -4.61 6.54
CA TYR A 107 -8.47 -3.82 5.33
C TYR A 107 -7.05 -3.24 5.35
N LEU A 108 -6.17 -3.78 4.51
CA LEU A 108 -4.97 -3.05 4.12
C LEU A 108 -5.43 -2.08 3.04
N ILE A 109 -5.88 -0.90 3.46
CA ILE A 109 -6.13 0.19 2.53
C ILE A 109 -4.77 0.78 2.22
N CYS A 110 -4.36 0.75 0.95
CA CYS A 110 -3.14 1.41 0.50
C CYS A 110 -3.44 2.92 0.40
N PRO A 111 -3.07 3.75 1.39
CA PRO A 111 -3.61 5.09 1.50
C PRO A 111 -3.05 6.04 0.43
N ARG A 112 -2.00 5.63 -0.29
CA ARG A 112 -1.31 6.46 -1.30
C ARG A 112 -1.52 6.02 -2.75
N LEU A 113 -2.21 4.90 -3.00
CA LEU A 113 -2.58 4.48 -4.36
C LEU A 113 -3.84 5.23 -4.80
N LYS A 114 -3.66 6.47 -5.28
CA LYS A 114 -4.71 7.19 -6.03
C LYS A 114 -4.65 6.75 -7.48
N SER A 115 -5.77 6.29 -8.03
CA SER A 115 -5.92 6.13 -9.48
C SER A 115 -5.95 7.52 -10.12
N ALA A 116 -4.99 7.80 -11.00
CA ALA A 116 -4.99 8.98 -11.86
C ALA A 116 -6.06 8.84 -12.96
#